data_AF-A0A0A0LXC5-F1
#
_entry.id   AF-A0A0A0LXC5-F1
#
_cell.length_a   1.000
_cell.length_b   1.000
_cell.length_c   1.000
_cell.angle_alpha   90.00
_cell.angle_beta   90.00
_cell.angle_gamma   90.00
#
_symmetry.space_group_name_H-M   'P 1'
#
loop_
_entity.id
_entity.type
_entity.pdbx_description
1 polymer ?
#
loop_
_entity_poly.entity_id
_entity_poly.type
_entity_poly.pdbx_seq_one_letter_code
_entity_poly.pdbx_strand_id
1 'polypeptide(L)' 'MWEAHAIGETLQIKIEKLPEVERAFVHLDFECEHKPEHSILSRLPNTQP' A
#
# COMPACT_ATOMS: atom_id res chain seq x y z
N MET A 1 -1.99 -10.31 9.09
CA MET A 1 -2.87 -9.36 9.81
C MET A 1 -2.09 -8.22 10.46
N TRP A 2 -0.99 -8.51 11.17
CA TRP A 2 -0.11 -7.48 11.76
C TRP A 2 0.47 -6.49 10.73
N GLU A 3 0.92 -6.97 9.58
CA GLU A 3 1.52 -6.11 8.55
C GLU A 3 0.53 -5.09 7.98
N ALA A 4 -0.70 -5.53 7.67
CA ALA A 4 -1.77 -4.61 7.25
C ALA A 4 -2.08 -3.57 8.33
N HIS A 5 -2.08 -3.96 9.61
CA HIS A 5 -2.25 -3.03 10.73
C HIS A 5 -1.14 -1.98 10.78
N ALA A 6 0.12 -2.41 10.73
CA ALA A 6 1.27 -1.49 10.75
C ALA A 6 1.26 -0.52 9.55
N ILE A 7 0.90 -1.01 8.36
CA ILE A 7 0.78 -0.19 7.15
C ILE A 7 -0.35 0.83 7.29
N GLY A 8 -1.54 0.39 7.72
CA GLY A 8 -2.71 1.26 7.90
C GLY A 8 -2.48 2.35 8.95
N GLU A 9 -1.91 1.97 10.10
CA GLU A 9 -1.56 2.91 11.18
C GLU A 9 -0.53 3.94 10.70
N THR A 10 0.53 3.48 10.03
CA THR A 10 1.56 4.38 9.50
C THR A 10 0.99 5.37 8.48
N LEU A 11 0.06 4.91 7.62
CA LEU A 11 -0.59 5.78 6.64
C LEU A 11 -1.46 6.84 7.31
N GLN A 12 -2.29 6.43 8.29
CA GLN A 12 -3.12 7.35 9.05
C GLN A 12 -2.27 8.46 9.69
N ILE A 13 -1.21 8.07 10.42
CA ILE A 13 -0.32 9.01 11.10
C ILE A 13 0.33 10.00 10.12
N LYS A 14 0.72 9.54 8.93
CA LYS A 14 1.32 10.42 7.92
C LYS A 14 0.34 11.43 7.37
N ILE A 15 -0.91 11.03 7.15
CA ILE A 15 -1.95 11.92 6.62
C ILE A 15 -2.38 12.95 7.69
N GLU A 16 -2.55 12.53 8.95
CA GLU A 16 -2.89 13.44 10.06
C GLU A 16 -1.77 14.46 10.39
N LYS A 17 -0.54 14.26 9.89
CA LYS A 17 0.55 15.25 10.04
C LYS A 17 0.48 16.39 9.02
N LEU A 18 -0.36 16.28 8.00
CA LEU A 18 -0.53 17.34 7.01
C LEU A 18 -1.28 18.51 7.66
N PRO A 19 -0.82 19.76 7.48
CA PRO A 19 -1.40 20.93 8.16
C PRO A 19 -2.85 21.22 7.76
N GLU A 20 -3.30 20.69 6.62
CA GLU A 20 -4.65 20.82 6.10
C GLU A 20 -5.62 19.71 6.54
N VAL A 21 -5.12 18.69 7.26
CA VAL A 21 -5.92 17.53 7.66
C VAL A 21 -6.11 17.52 9.18
N GLU A 22 -7.36 17.69 9.62
CA GLU A 22 -7.71 17.61 11.04
C GLU A 22 -7.73 16.17 11.56
N ARG A 23 -8.28 15.24 10.76
CA ARG A 23 -8.45 13.81 11.10
C ARG A 23 -8.42 12.95 9.84
N ALA A 24 -7.89 11.74 9.95
CA ALA A 24 -7.93 10.75 8.87
C ALA A 24 -8.41 9.38 9.38
N PHE A 25 -9.18 8.68 8.56
CA PHE A 25 -9.60 7.30 8.81
C PHE A 25 -9.15 6.44 7.64
N VAL A 26 -8.46 5.34 7.93
CA VAL A 26 -8.00 4.40 6.92
C VAL A 26 -8.85 3.14 7.00
N HIS A 27 -9.53 2.80 5.90
CA HIS A 27 -10.20 1.51 5.73
C HIS A 27 -9.23 0.54 5.06
N LEU A 28 -9.10 -0.67 5.61
CA LEU A 28 -8.31 -1.74 5.00
C LEU A 28 -9.28 -2.81 4.51
N ASP A 29 -9.49 -2.83 3.21
CA ASP A 29 -10.28 -3.86 2.55
C ASP A 29 -9.38 -5.04 2.16
N PHE A 30 -9.89 -6.25 2.33
CA PHE A 30 -9.25 -7.48 1.82
C PHE A 30 -9.99 -7.91 0.56
N GLU A 31 -9.76 -7.19 -0.53
CA GLU A 31 -10.28 -7.57 -1.84
C GLU A 31 -9.28 -8.45 -2.58
N CYS A 32 -9.71 -9.66 -2.95
CA CYS A 32 -8.91 -10.61 -3.73
C CYS A 32 -9.14 -10.52 -5.25
N GLU A 33 -10.02 -9.62 -5.72
CA GLU A 33 -10.43 -9.54 -7.14
C GLU A 33 -9.70 -8.46 -7.94
N HIS A 34 -8.95 -7.56 -7.29
CA HIS A 34 -8.14 -6.58 -8.00
C HIS A 34 -6.83 -7.20 -8.49
N LYS A 35 -6.66 -7.26 -9.81
CA LYS A 35 -5.35 -7.57 -10.42
C LYS A 35 -4.35 -6.48 -10.00
N PRO A 36 -3.12 -6.83 -9.61
CA PRO A 36 -2.11 -5.84 -9.21
C PRO A 36 -1.91 -4.82 -10.33
N GLU A 37 -2.26 -3.57 -10.05
CA GLU A 37 -2.20 -2.45 -11.01
C GLU A 37 -0.76 -1.93 -11.22
N HIS A 38 0.12 -2.18 -10.25
CA HIS A 38 1.55 -1.95 -10.38
C HIS A 38 2.25 -3.27 -10.72
N SER A 39 2.33 -3.58 -12.01
CA SER A 39 3.21 -4.65 -12.49
C SER A 39 4.66 -4.23 -12.25
N ILE A 40 5.24 -4.60 -11.10
CA ILE A 40 6.69 -4.59 -10.97
C ILE A 40 7.18 -5.61 -12.00
N LEU A 41 7.63 -5.11 -13.15
CA LEU A 41 8.52 -5.87 -14.02
C LEU A 41 9.78 -6.12 -13.19
N SER A 42 9.78 -7.17 -12.40
CA SER A 42 11.00 -7.84 -12.01
C SER A 42 11.61 -8.25 -13.35
N ARG A 43 12.52 -7.40 -13.84
CA ARG A 43 13.35 -7.69 -15.00
C ARG A 43 14.11 -8.95 -14.63
N LEU A 44 13.54 -10.11 -14.99
CA LEU A 44 14.28 -11.35 -15.04
C LEU A 44 15.51 -11.06 -15.92
N PRO A 45 16.74 -11.33 -15.46
CA PRO A 45 17.89 -11.20 -16.32
C PRO A 45 17.65 -12.12 -17.53
N ASN A 46 17.70 -11.53 -18.72
CA ASN A 46 17.46 -12.20 -19.98
C ASN A 46 18.54 -13.28 -20.18
N THR A 47 18.29 -14.51 -19.75
CA THR A 47 19.05 -15.68 -20.22
C THR A 47 18.47 -16.09 -21.56
N GLN A 48 18.96 -15.46 -22.63
CA GLN A 48 18.89 -16.03 -23.97
C GLN A 48 20.10 -16.96 -24.18
N PRO A 49 19.95 -18.03 -24.98
CA PRO A 49 20.90 -19.16 -25.04
C PRO A 49 22.31 -18.79 -25.50
#